data_AF-A0A9P7X1S4-F1
#
_entry.id   AF-A0A9P7X1S4-F1
#
_cell.length_a   1.000
_cell.length_b   1.000
_cell.length_c   1.000
_cell.angle_alpha   90.00
_cell.angle_beta   90.00
_cell.angle_gamma   90.00
#
_symmetry.space_group_name_H-M   'P 1'
#
loop_
_entity.id
_entity.type
_entity.pdbx_description
1 polymer ?
#
loop_
_entity_poly.entity_id
_entity_poly.type
_entity_poly.pdbx_seq_one_letter_code
_entity_poly.pdbx_strand_id
1 'polypeptide(L)'
;MHNFCPVVIPQPRQWSEPELATESRDAGHLRKMVVGQLYHTEDQSKQLGRYLAVNCETVEVAGPQGKRNSLARVTIVNFYGVVVLDTLVRQEYAVTNYRSQKWEDLEGPFARDIDEVRDTAKAYLRERILVSHDLQLDLKLLRLNHPTPLIQDIWRHHAWREETLKTVIWDKLGINIEVQDGERDAVSVHP
;
A
#
# COMPACT_ATOMS: atom_id res chain seq x y z
N MET A 1 -19.48 13.78 -20.65
CA MET A 1 -18.20 14.51 -20.67
C MET A 1 -17.75 14.63 -19.22
N HIS A 2 -16.96 13.66 -18.74
CA HIS A 2 -16.49 13.64 -17.35
C HIS A 2 -15.17 14.38 -17.27
N ASN A 3 -15.17 15.49 -16.52
CA ASN A 3 -13.98 16.28 -16.21
C ASN A 3 -13.00 15.43 -15.41
N PHE A 4 -11.93 14.99 -16.07
CA PHE A 4 -10.73 14.53 -15.39
C PHE A 4 -10.09 15.74 -14.70
N CYS A 5 -10.07 15.75 -13.37
CA CYS A 5 -9.13 16.60 -12.63
C CYS A 5 -7.72 16.06 -12.90
N PRO A 6 -6.82 16.81 -13.55
CA PRO A 6 -5.44 16.37 -13.70
C PRO A 6 -4.81 16.27 -12.31
N VAL A 7 -4.29 15.09 -11.97
CA VAL A 7 -3.49 14.88 -10.76
C VAL A 7 -2.26 15.77 -10.87
N VAL A 8 -2.24 16.86 -10.12
CA VAL A 8 -1.06 17.72 -10.00
C VAL A 8 -0.05 16.98 -9.15
N ILE A 9 0.99 16.42 -9.77
CA ILE A 9 2.12 15.81 -9.07
C ILE A 9 3.02 16.96 -8.55
N PRO A 10 3.10 17.19 -7.23
CA PRO A 10 3.93 18.28 -6.71
C PRO A 10 5.42 17.99 -6.90
N GLN A 11 6.19 19.05 -7.22
CA GLN A 11 7.63 19.00 -7.46
C GLN A 11 8.43 18.67 -6.16
N PRO A 12 9.62 18.06 -6.26
CA PRO A 12 10.22 17.28 -5.16
C PRO A 12 10.87 18.05 -4.01
N ARG A 13 10.83 19.40 -3.97
CA ARG A 13 11.81 20.17 -3.19
C ARG A 13 11.33 20.97 -1.98
N GLN A 14 10.06 20.93 -1.62
CA GLN A 14 9.58 21.54 -0.36
C GLN A 14 8.54 20.65 0.31
N TRP A 15 9.00 19.54 0.87
CA TRP A 15 8.23 18.86 1.91
C TRP A 15 8.46 19.66 3.19
N SER A 16 7.51 20.52 3.57
CA SER A 16 7.43 20.95 4.96
C SER A 16 7.09 19.70 5.76
N GLU A 17 8.05 19.19 6.54
CA GLU A 17 7.72 18.22 7.57
C GLU A 17 6.60 18.84 8.40
N PRO A 18 5.47 18.15 8.60
CA PRO A 18 4.78 18.34 9.85
C PRO A 18 5.86 17.97 10.88
N GLU A 19 6.26 18.91 11.74
CA GLU A 19 6.92 18.53 12.98
C GLU A 19 6.19 17.29 13.48
N LEU A 20 6.93 16.18 13.63
CA LEU A 20 6.37 14.91 14.10
C LEU A 20 5.75 15.21 15.47
N ALA A 21 4.48 15.61 15.46
CA ALA A 21 3.78 15.99 16.67
C ALA A 21 3.86 14.78 17.58
N THR A 22 4.11 15.00 18.86
CA THR A 22 4.26 13.93 19.86
C THR A 22 3.08 12.94 19.80
N GLU A 23 1.90 13.41 19.38
CA GLU A 23 0.69 12.63 19.09
C GLU A 23 0.90 11.54 18.02
N SER A 24 1.71 11.76 16.98
CA SER A 24 1.97 10.76 15.92
C SER A 24 2.82 9.58 16.38
N ARG A 25 3.37 9.63 17.61
CA ARG A 25 4.14 8.55 18.26
C ARG A 25 3.39 7.91 19.43
N ASP A 26 2.22 8.43 19.79
CA ASP A 26 1.40 7.85 20.84
C ASP A 26 0.83 6.51 20.38
N ALA A 27 0.96 5.48 21.21
CA ALA A 27 0.46 4.14 20.88
C ALA A 27 -1.07 4.15 20.69
N GLY A 28 -1.81 5.00 21.40
CA GLY A 28 -3.26 5.16 21.22
C GLY A 28 -3.59 5.76 19.85
N HIS A 29 -2.84 6.77 19.40
CA HIS A 29 -2.98 7.33 18.05
C HIS A 29 -2.66 6.31 16.96
N LEU A 30 -1.54 5.58 17.06
CA LEU A 30 -1.16 4.54 16.11
C LEU A 30 -2.17 3.40 16.06
N ARG A 31 -2.74 3.03 17.20
CA ARG A 31 -3.85 2.05 17.24
C ARG A 31 -5.03 2.53 16.41
N LYS A 32 -5.50 3.76 16.65
CA LYS A 32 -6.62 4.36 15.88
C LYS A 32 -6.31 4.43 14.39
N MET A 33 -5.07 4.71 14.02
CA MET A 33 -4.63 4.70 12.62
C MET A 33 -4.79 3.31 11.99
N VAL A 34 -4.24 2.29 12.64
CA VAL A 34 -4.25 0.90 12.13
C VAL A 34 -5.67 0.35 11.98
N VAL A 35 -6.60 0.71 12.87
CA VAL A 35 -8.00 0.26 12.80
C VAL A 35 -8.91 1.20 12.00
N GLY A 36 -8.37 2.20 11.29
CA GLY A 36 -9.17 3.10 10.44
C GLY A 36 -10.09 4.07 11.18
N GLN A 37 -9.79 4.41 12.44
CA GLN A 37 -10.62 5.25 13.32
C GLN A 37 -10.11 6.70 13.45
N LEU A 38 -9.14 7.12 12.62
CA LEU A 38 -8.70 8.51 12.59
C LEU A 38 -9.58 9.36 11.68
N TYR A 39 -9.85 10.57 12.14
CA TYR A 39 -10.37 11.63 11.28
C TYR A 39 -9.19 12.38 10.66
N HIS A 40 -9.30 12.68 9.38
CA HIS A 40 -8.28 13.41 8.64
C HIS A 40 -8.80 14.80 8.25
N THR A 41 -7.95 15.81 8.39
CA THR A 41 -8.26 17.13 7.84
C THR A 41 -8.22 17.09 6.32
N GLU A 42 -8.85 18.07 5.66
CA GLU A 42 -8.82 18.19 4.20
C GLU A 42 -7.38 18.30 3.68
N ASP A 43 -6.50 18.99 4.41
CA ASP A 43 -5.09 19.10 4.06
C ASP A 43 -4.36 17.76 4.17
N GLN A 44 -4.57 17.00 5.26
CA GLN A 44 -3.98 15.67 5.43
C GLN A 44 -4.42 14.70 4.32
N SER A 45 -5.69 14.79 3.90
CA SER A 45 -6.26 13.95 2.84
C SER A 45 -5.69 14.24 1.46
N LYS A 46 -5.17 15.46 1.22
CA LYS A 46 -4.59 15.86 -0.08
C LYS A 46 -3.07 15.67 -0.15
N GLN A 47 -2.41 15.42 0.98
CA GLN A 47 -0.95 15.33 1.02
C GLN A 47 -0.47 13.92 0.71
N LEU A 48 0.40 13.77 -0.29
CA LEU A 48 1.19 12.55 -0.44
C LEU A 48 2.28 12.46 0.64
N GLY A 49 2.92 13.59 0.96
CA GLY A 49 4.01 13.65 1.92
C GLY A 49 5.29 12.96 1.47
N ARG A 50 6.26 12.91 2.39
CA ARG A 50 7.60 12.36 2.19
C ARG A 50 7.66 10.83 2.36
N TYR A 51 6.83 10.29 3.24
CA TYR A 51 6.76 8.87 3.57
C TYR A 51 5.48 8.28 3.00
N LEU A 52 5.61 7.16 2.27
CA LEU A 52 4.49 6.40 1.76
C LEU A 52 4.66 4.93 2.15
N ALA A 53 3.61 4.35 2.73
CA ALA A 53 3.50 2.91 2.83
C ALA A 53 2.91 2.36 1.53
N VAL A 54 3.45 1.25 1.02
CA VAL A 54 2.95 0.57 -0.18
C VAL A 54 2.77 -0.91 0.12
N ASN A 55 1.68 -1.49 -0.37
CA ASN A 55 1.44 -2.92 -0.32
C ASN A 55 0.82 -3.38 -1.64
N CYS A 56 1.45 -4.38 -2.26
CA CYS A 56 0.95 -5.02 -3.47
C CYS A 56 0.46 -6.43 -3.14
N GLU A 57 -0.76 -6.74 -3.58
CA GLU A 57 -1.32 -8.08 -3.49
C GLU A 57 -1.28 -8.75 -4.86
N THR A 58 -1.27 -10.09 -4.85
CA THR A 58 -1.05 -10.87 -6.06
C THR A 58 -1.99 -12.04 -6.17
N VAL A 59 -2.27 -12.42 -7.42
CA VAL A 59 -2.89 -13.70 -7.78
C VAL A 59 -1.93 -14.50 -8.66
N GLU A 60 -2.16 -15.81 -8.76
CA GLU A 60 -1.51 -16.64 -9.78
C GLU A 60 -2.38 -16.67 -11.03
N VAL A 61 -1.77 -16.53 -12.21
CA VAL A 61 -2.46 -16.61 -13.51
C VAL A 61 -1.80 -17.63 -14.45
N ALA A 62 -2.61 -18.23 -15.34
CA ALA A 62 -2.17 -19.17 -16.37
C ALA A 62 -1.54 -18.46 -17.58
N GLY A 63 -0.38 -17.82 -17.39
CA GLY A 63 0.32 -17.13 -18.47
C GLY A 63 0.79 -18.08 -19.60
N PRO A 64 1.27 -17.54 -20.73
CA PRO A 64 1.64 -18.33 -21.92
C PRO A 64 2.82 -19.29 -21.69
N GLN A 65 3.65 -19.00 -20.69
CA GLN A 65 4.82 -19.79 -20.30
C GLN A 65 4.58 -20.58 -19.01
N GLY A 66 3.32 -20.80 -18.66
CA GLY A 66 2.90 -21.42 -17.41
C GLY A 66 2.48 -20.42 -16.35
N LYS A 67 2.30 -20.93 -15.13
CA LYS A 67 1.79 -20.18 -13.99
C LYS A 67 2.76 -19.08 -13.55
N ARG A 68 2.24 -17.89 -13.29
CA ARG A 68 3.03 -16.75 -12.79
C ARG A 68 2.23 -15.88 -11.83
N ASN A 69 2.93 -15.16 -10.95
CA ASN A 69 2.32 -14.14 -10.11
C ASN A 69 2.00 -12.90 -10.93
N SER A 70 0.81 -12.34 -10.69
CA SER A 70 0.33 -11.10 -11.29
C SER A 70 -0.12 -10.13 -10.20
N LEU A 71 0.09 -8.83 -10.41
CA LEU A 71 -0.39 -7.78 -9.52
C LEU A 71 -1.93 -7.78 -9.57
N ALA A 72 -2.57 -7.75 -8.40
CA ALA A 72 -4.02 -7.83 -8.27
C ALA A 72 -4.63 -6.64 -7.52
N ARG A 73 -3.89 -6.06 -6.56
CA ARG A 73 -4.23 -4.78 -5.90
C ARG A 73 -2.95 -4.05 -5.55
N VAL A 74 -2.99 -2.72 -5.61
CA VAL A 74 -1.99 -1.86 -4.98
C VAL A 74 -2.69 -0.90 -4.04
N THR A 75 -2.15 -0.76 -2.84
CA THR A 75 -2.60 0.24 -1.87
C THR A 75 -1.41 1.08 -1.43
N ILE A 76 -1.58 2.40 -1.43
CA ILE A 76 -0.60 3.38 -0.98
C ILE A 76 -1.25 4.25 0.09
N VAL A 77 -0.57 4.38 1.22
CA VAL A 77 -1.03 5.14 2.37
C VAL A 77 0.00 6.22 2.72
N ASN A 78 -0.46 7.43 3.01
CA ASN A 78 0.43 8.52 3.43
C ASN A 78 0.80 8.42 4.93
N PHE A 79 1.65 9.36 5.38
CA PHE A 79 2.10 9.41 6.77
C PHE A 79 0.96 9.51 7.81
N TYR A 80 -0.19 10.06 7.43
CA TYR A 80 -1.33 10.25 8.33
C TYR A 80 -2.27 9.03 8.41
N GLY A 81 -2.00 7.97 7.64
CA GLY A 81 -2.90 6.84 7.51
C GLY A 81 -3.98 7.00 6.44
N VAL A 82 -3.91 8.06 5.61
CA VAL A 82 -4.86 8.26 4.52
C VAL A 82 -4.48 7.36 3.34
N VAL A 83 -5.44 6.57 2.86
CA VAL A 83 -5.33 5.82 1.61
C VAL A 83 -5.34 6.79 0.43
N VAL A 84 -4.20 6.96 -0.22
CA VAL A 84 -4.03 7.89 -1.36
C VAL A 84 -4.15 7.18 -2.72
N LEU A 85 -3.96 5.86 -2.74
CA LEU A 85 -4.26 4.99 -3.87
C LEU A 85 -4.74 3.65 -3.33
N ASP A 86 -5.85 3.16 -3.83
CA ASP A 86 -6.29 1.79 -3.61
C ASP A 86 -6.99 1.30 -4.87
N THR A 87 -6.41 0.31 -5.54
CA THR A 87 -6.85 -0.02 -6.90
C THR A 87 -6.64 -1.49 -7.21
N LEU A 88 -7.72 -2.14 -7.64
CA LEU A 88 -7.72 -3.48 -8.22
C LEU A 88 -7.17 -3.45 -9.64
N VAL A 89 -6.45 -4.51 -10.00
CA VAL A 89 -5.81 -4.66 -11.31
C VAL A 89 -6.50 -5.74 -12.12
N ARG A 90 -6.89 -5.39 -13.35
CA ARG A 90 -7.47 -6.34 -14.30
C ARG A 90 -6.42 -7.35 -14.74
N GLN A 91 -6.78 -8.63 -14.70
CA GLN A 91 -5.87 -9.71 -15.06
C GLN A 91 -5.87 -9.96 -16.57
N GLU A 92 -4.68 -10.09 -17.16
CA GLU A 92 -4.50 -10.41 -18.59
C GLU A 92 -4.82 -11.89 -18.92
N TYR A 93 -4.71 -12.77 -17.92
CA TYR A 93 -4.87 -14.21 -18.05
C TYR A 93 -5.76 -14.74 -16.92
N ALA A 94 -6.41 -15.88 -17.18
CA ALA A 94 -7.27 -16.54 -16.21
C ALA A 94 -6.53 -16.78 -14.88
N VAL A 95 -7.18 -16.38 -13.78
CA VAL A 95 -6.67 -16.60 -12.43
C VAL A 95 -6.76 -18.08 -12.08
N THR A 96 -5.63 -18.68 -11.71
CA THR A 96 -5.53 -20.09 -11.29
C THR A 96 -5.47 -20.25 -9.79
N ASN A 97 -5.09 -19.21 -9.06
CA ASN A 97 -5.07 -19.20 -7.61
C ASN A 97 -5.25 -17.77 -7.09
N TYR A 98 -6.39 -17.52 -6.45
CA TYR A 98 -6.73 -16.25 -5.79
C TYR A 98 -6.00 -16.07 -4.44
N ARG A 99 -5.22 -17.06 -4.04
CA ARG A 99 -4.58 -17.19 -2.73
C ARG A 99 -5.64 -17.24 -1.64
N SER A 100 -5.33 -16.70 -0.47
CA SER A 100 -6.22 -16.77 0.68
C SER A 100 -7.26 -15.63 0.71
N GLN A 101 -7.21 -14.71 -0.25
CA GLN A 101 -7.98 -13.47 -0.22
C GLN A 101 -9.29 -13.59 -1.02
N LYS A 102 -10.36 -12.95 -0.52
CA LYS A 102 -11.58 -12.73 -1.28
C LYS A 102 -11.41 -11.49 -2.14
N TRP A 103 -11.66 -11.63 -3.43
CA TRP A 103 -11.56 -10.53 -4.38
C TRP A 103 -12.96 -10.08 -4.76
N GLU A 104 -13.24 -8.79 -4.66
CA GLU A 104 -14.59 -8.26 -4.91
C GLU A 104 -14.98 -8.39 -6.38
N ASP A 105 -14.07 -8.10 -7.32
CA ASP A 105 -14.16 -8.47 -8.74
C ASP A 105 -12.89 -8.02 -9.48
N LEU A 106 -11.99 -8.95 -9.85
CA LEU A 106 -10.76 -8.62 -10.62
C LEU A 106 -11.03 -8.33 -12.10
N GLU A 107 -12.23 -8.63 -12.60
CA GLU A 107 -12.64 -8.35 -13.99
C GLU A 107 -13.68 -7.23 -14.08
N GLY A 108 -14.14 -6.75 -12.92
CA GLY A 108 -15.21 -5.78 -12.77
C GLY A 108 -14.88 -4.35 -13.24
N PRO A 109 -15.87 -3.44 -13.14
CA PRO A 109 -15.73 -2.06 -13.61
C PRO A 109 -14.69 -1.25 -12.83
N PHE A 110 -14.36 -1.67 -11.60
CA PHE A 110 -13.38 -1.01 -10.74
C PHE A 110 -11.94 -1.50 -10.96
N ALA A 111 -11.75 -2.63 -11.65
CA ALA A 111 -10.44 -3.13 -12.00
C ALA A 111 -9.82 -2.29 -13.14
N ARG A 112 -8.57 -1.87 -12.95
CA ARG A 112 -7.85 -0.98 -13.88
C ARG A 112 -6.78 -1.72 -14.65
N ASP A 113 -6.37 -1.14 -15.77
CA ASP A 113 -5.28 -1.69 -16.56
C ASP A 113 -3.97 -1.67 -15.77
N ILE A 114 -3.17 -2.72 -15.89
CA ILE A 114 -1.96 -2.89 -15.09
C ILE A 114 -0.92 -1.79 -15.35
N ASP A 115 -0.83 -1.28 -16.58
CA ASP A 115 0.14 -0.24 -16.90
C ASP A 115 -0.32 1.13 -16.40
N GLU A 116 -1.63 1.42 -16.45
CA GLU A 116 -2.21 2.61 -15.81
C GLU A 116 -1.94 2.64 -14.29
N VAL A 117 -2.14 1.50 -13.62
CA VAL A 117 -1.92 1.37 -12.18
C VAL A 117 -0.44 1.54 -11.84
N ARG A 118 0.46 0.93 -12.63
CA ARG A 118 1.91 1.09 -12.46
C ARG A 118 2.35 2.54 -12.64
N ASP A 119 1.86 3.22 -13.67
CA ASP A 119 2.26 4.59 -13.95
C ASP A 119 1.80 5.54 -12.84
N THR A 120 0.57 5.36 -12.35
CA THR A 120 0.03 6.11 -11.22
C THR A 120 0.85 5.84 -9.94
N ALA A 121 1.08 4.57 -9.60
CA ALA A 121 1.86 4.21 -8.42
C ALA A 121 3.30 4.73 -8.50
N LYS A 122 3.98 4.61 -9.64
CA LYS A 122 5.33 5.14 -9.85
C LYS A 122 5.39 6.65 -9.67
N ALA A 123 4.39 7.38 -10.20
CA ALA A 123 4.30 8.82 -10.05
C ALA A 123 4.19 9.23 -8.57
N TYR A 124 3.45 8.45 -7.77
CA TYR A 124 3.28 8.70 -6.34
C TYR A 124 4.56 8.38 -5.56
N LEU A 125 5.17 7.23 -5.84
CA LEU A 125 6.28 6.67 -5.06
C LEU A 125 7.65 7.32 -5.38
N ARG A 126 7.79 7.97 -6.54
CA ARG A 126 9.05 8.56 -6.97
C ARG A 126 9.59 9.57 -5.94
N GLU A 127 10.89 9.47 -5.66
CA GLU A 127 11.64 10.40 -4.79
C GLU A 127 11.08 10.53 -3.36
N ARG A 128 10.34 9.51 -2.89
CA ARG A 128 9.83 9.41 -1.52
C ARG A 128 10.43 8.25 -0.76
N ILE A 129 10.32 8.30 0.56
CA ILE A 129 10.71 7.20 1.43
C ILE A 129 9.57 6.18 1.43
N LEU A 130 9.88 4.96 1.00
CA LEU A 130 8.91 3.87 0.92
C LEU A 130 9.03 2.99 2.15
N VAL A 131 7.88 2.62 2.72
CA VAL A 131 7.77 1.70 3.84
C VAL A 131 6.91 0.51 3.41
N SER A 132 7.37 -0.71 3.67
CA SER A 132 6.56 -1.92 3.53
C SER A 132 7.14 -3.03 4.41
N HIS A 133 6.37 -4.09 4.58
CA HIS A 133 6.87 -5.36 5.06
C HIS A 133 7.84 -5.95 4.02
N ASP A 134 7.43 -6.15 2.76
CA ASP A 134 8.30 -6.74 1.72
C ASP A 134 8.39 -5.85 0.47
N LEU A 135 9.21 -4.79 0.56
CA LEU A 135 9.39 -3.85 -0.56
C LEU A 135 9.97 -4.51 -1.81
N GLN A 136 10.69 -5.64 -1.70
CA GLN A 136 11.25 -6.28 -2.89
C GLN A 136 10.16 -6.83 -3.81
N LEU A 137 9.13 -7.45 -3.22
CA LEU A 137 7.97 -7.91 -3.97
C LEU A 137 7.21 -6.73 -4.60
N ASP A 138 6.93 -5.70 -3.82
CA ASP A 138 6.18 -4.51 -4.26
C ASP A 138 6.87 -3.83 -5.45
N LEU A 139 8.17 -3.53 -5.32
CA LEU A 139 8.97 -2.89 -6.37
C LEU A 139 9.06 -3.74 -7.64
N LYS A 140 9.15 -5.07 -7.50
CA LYS A 140 9.15 -5.99 -8.63
C LYS A 140 7.83 -5.98 -9.39
N LEU A 141 6.69 -6.00 -8.69
CA LEU A 141 5.35 -6.01 -9.30
C LEU A 141 5.05 -4.67 -10.00
N LEU A 142 5.46 -3.56 -9.37
CA LEU A 142 5.34 -2.22 -9.92
C LEU A 142 6.36 -1.91 -11.01
N ARG A 143 7.36 -2.78 -11.23
CA ARG A 143 8.50 -2.54 -12.15
C ARG A 143 9.17 -1.20 -11.86
N LEU A 144 9.40 -0.93 -10.58
CA LEU A 144 9.96 0.32 -10.08
C LEU A 144 11.36 0.07 -9.51
N ASN A 145 12.36 0.76 -10.06
CA ASN A 145 13.67 0.87 -9.44
C ASN A 145 13.66 2.05 -8.48
N HIS A 146 13.97 1.81 -7.21
CA HIS A 146 13.97 2.84 -6.18
C HIS A 146 15.33 2.96 -5.49
N PRO A 147 15.83 4.18 -5.20
CA PRO A 147 17.12 4.35 -4.54
C PRO A 147 17.14 3.70 -3.15
N THR A 148 18.16 2.88 -2.86
CA THR A 148 18.34 2.21 -1.56
C THR A 148 18.19 3.12 -0.33
N PRO A 149 18.70 4.38 -0.32
CA PRO A 149 18.54 5.27 0.83
C PRO A 149 17.08 5.67 1.14
N LEU A 150 16.17 5.47 0.18
CA LEU A 150 14.75 5.80 0.29
C LEU A 150 13.88 4.55 0.53
N ILE A 151 14.48 3.42 0.87
CA ILE A 151 13.79 2.16 1.19
C ILE A 151 13.85 1.94 2.70
N GLN A 152 12.69 1.81 3.34
CA GLN A 152 12.53 1.45 4.75
C GLN A 152 11.73 0.14 4.82
N ASP A 153 12.45 -0.96 4.59
CA ASP A 153 11.90 -2.30 4.51
C ASP A 153 11.92 -2.97 5.90
N ILE A 154 10.73 -3.29 6.44
CA ILE A 154 10.57 -3.83 7.79
C ILE A 154 11.18 -5.24 7.89
N TRP A 155 11.14 -6.06 6.82
CA TRP A 155 11.80 -7.37 6.81
C TRP A 155 13.31 -7.29 6.96
N ARG A 156 13.92 -6.20 6.48
CA ARG A 156 15.36 -5.98 6.59
C ARG A 156 15.77 -5.49 7.97
N HIS A 157 14.82 -5.11 8.81
CA HIS A 157 15.11 -4.69 10.16
C HIS A 157 15.45 -5.91 11.02
N HIS A 158 16.70 -5.99 11.47
CA HIS A 158 17.27 -7.13 12.20
C HIS A 158 16.43 -7.61 13.38
N ALA A 159 15.71 -6.71 14.06
CA ALA A 159 14.85 -7.05 15.21
C ALA A 159 13.54 -7.77 14.83
N TRP A 160 13.11 -7.71 13.57
CA TRP A 160 11.77 -8.19 13.13
C TRP A 160 11.82 -9.13 11.93
N ARG A 161 13.02 -9.59 11.56
CA ARG A 161 13.27 -10.37 10.33
C ARG A 161 12.56 -11.72 10.31
N GLU A 162 12.31 -12.31 11.47
CA GLU A 162 11.66 -13.63 11.60
C GLU A 162 10.21 -13.53 12.10
N GLU A 163 9.74 -12.31 12.35
CA GLU A 163 8.41 -12.06 12.90
C GLU A 163 7.39 -11.83 11.79
N THR A 164 6.16 -12.29 12.02
CA THR A 164 5.05 -11.90 11.13
C THR A 164 4.65 -10.45 11.44
N LEU A 165 4.15 -9.73 10.43
CA LEU A 165 3.60 -8.38 10.64
C LEU A 165 2.53 -8.36 11.76
N LYS A 166 1.73 -9.43 11.88
CA LYS A 166 0.78 -9.62 12.99
C LYS A 166 1.47 -9.61 14.35
N THR A 167 2.55 -10.38 14.51
CA THR A 167 3.29 -10.44 15.77
C THR A 167 3.87 -9.08 16.14
N VAL A 168 4.44 -8.37 15.16
CA VAL A 168 5.01 -7.04 15.38
C VAL A 168 3.93 -6.04 15.80
N ILE A 169 2.76 -6.06 15.15
CA ILE A 169 1.64 -5.17 15.50
C ILE A 169 1.07 -5.51 16.89
N TRP A 170 0.97 -6.80 17.24
CA TRP A 170 0.54 -7.21 18.58
C TRP A 170 1.54 -6.73 19.65
N ASP A 171 2.83 -6.96 19.47
CA ASP A 171 3.88 -6.55 20.42
C ASP A 171 3.91 -5.03 20.62
N LYS A 172 3.81 -4.26 19.54
CA LYS A 172 3.94 -2.79 19.60
C LYS A 172 2.66 -2.06 19.95
N LEU A 173 1.52 -2.54 19.46
CA LEU A 173 0.25 -1.83 19.52
C LEU A 173 -0.82 -2.58 20.31
N GLY A 174 -0.56 -3.80 20.78
CA GLY A 174 -1.54 -4.61 21.53
C GLY A 174 -2.87 -4.78 20.79
N ILE A 175 -2.86 -4.72 19.46
CA ILE A 175 -4.02 -4.97 18.60
C ILE A 175 -3.84 -6.34 17.98
N ASN A 176 -4.88 -7.17 18.07
CA ASN A 176 -4.98 -8.33 17.21
C ASN A 176 -5.59 -7.89 15.89
N ILE A 177 -4.75 -7.73 14.88
CA ILE A 177 -5.25 -7.62 13.51
C ILE A 177 -5.63 -9.02 13.06
N GLU A 178 -6.93 -9.32 13.15
CA GLU A 178 -7.52 -10.43 12.41
C GLU A 178 -7.32 -10.14 10.92
N VAL A 179 -6.23 -10.64 10.33
CA VAL A 179 -6.32 -11.19 8.97
C VAL A 179 -7.31 -12.33 9.18
N GLN A 180 -8.62 -12.07 9.02
CA GLN A 180 -9.67 -13.09 9.09
C GLN A 180 -9.18 -14.27 8.27
N ASP A 181 -9.36 -15.52 8.70
CA ASP A 181 -8.78 -16.71 8.08
C ASP A 181 -8.68 -16.62 6.54
N GLY A 182 -7.49 -16.21 6.08
CA GLY A 182 -7.14 -15.98 4.68
C GLY A 182 -7.22 -14.54 4.11
N GLU A 183 -8.01 -13.63 4.66
CA GLU A 183 -8.15 -12.24 4.21
C GLU A 183 -6.94 -11.37 4.57
N ARG A 184 -6.01 -11.23 3.62
CA ARG A 184 -5.03 -10.15 3.65
C ARG A 184 -5.70 -8.93 3.06
N ASP A 185 -6.24 -8.04 3.88
CA ASP A 185 -6.66 -6.73 3.40
C ASP A 185 -5.51 -5.74 3.55
N ALA A 186 -5.06 -5.15 2.45
CA ALA A 186 -4.07 -4.09 2.44
C ALA A 186 -4.45 -2.92 3.36
N VAL A 187 -5.75 -2.62 3.50
CA VAL A 187 -6.35 -1.74 4.52
C VAL A 187 -7.84 -2.12 4.64
N SER A 188 -8.29 -2.67 5.78
CA SER A 188 -9.73 -2.78 6.05
C SER A 188 -10.24 -1.43 6.56
N VAL A 189 -10.76 -0.58 5.67
CA VAL A 189 -11.69 0.49 6.01
C VAL A 189 -12.99 0.20 5.28
N HIS A 190 -13.83 -0.64 5.90
CA HIS A 190 -15.25 -0.63 5.57
C HIS A 190 -15.96 0.27 6.60
N PRO A 191 -16.79 1.23 6.14
CA PRO A 191 -17.63 2.06 7.01
C PRO A 191 -18.70 1.25 7.76
#